data_AF-A0A9N9F7S0-F1
#
_entry.id   AF-A0A9N9F7S0-F1
#
_cell.length_a   1.000
_cell.length_b   1.000
_cell.length_c   1.000
_cell.angle_alpha   90.00
_cell.angle_beta   90.00
_cell.angle_gamma   90.00
#
_symmetry.space_group_name_H-M   'P 1'
#
loop_
_entity.id
_entity.type
_entity.pdbx_description
1 polymer ?
#
loop_
_entity_poly.entity_id
_entity_poly.type
_entity_poly.pdbx_seq_one_letter_code
_entity_poly.pdbx_strand_id
1 'polypeptide(L)'
;MGESNVVPNEASDFIKFVNESPSPFHAVESARLRLRSAGYEEIKERGQYVPGNGISIIGAHTDSPCLKLKPVSKKASAGYLQVGVETYGDLSVAGRVMVENDKHQFEHKLIKVNSLTNGSDNSDKNDKNESFTPRHHPVLLDLLVKELGVKAVNQIHDFELCLYDTQPSTTGGVFNEFIFSARLDNLMMSYTALTALINSTNNVETLCDDKNIRLVVLFDNEEIGSKTAHGADSKLLETTIRRLTLSNISDTISQASVVVKINANQRYATTAATSLILREAAKKYKVPLQEFCVRADSPCGSTIGPMISANLGLRTVGNYN
;
A
#
# COMPACT_ATOMS: atom_id res chain seq x y z
N MET A 1 28.15 18.31 -23.80
CA MET A 1 27.00 18.90 -23.09
C MET A 1 25.79 18.73 -24.01
N GLY A 2 24.67 18.20 -23.51
CA GLY A 2 23.50 17.90 -24.36
C GLY A 2 22.96 16.48 -24.27
N GLU A 3 23.10 15.79 -23.14
CA GLU A 3 22.02 14.88 -22.74
C GLU A 3 20.87 15.76 -22.21
N SER A 4 19.64 15.44 -22.57
CA SER A 4 18.48 16.31 -22.30
C SER A 4 17.96 16.12 -20.88
N ASN A 5 17.60 17.22 -20.19
CA ASN A 5 16.94 17.21 -18.87
C ASN A 5 15.47 16.70 -18.93
N VAL A 6 15.20 15.67 -19.73
CA VAL A 6 13.92 14.99 -19.85
C VAL A 6 13.81 13.98 -18.71
N VAL A 7 12.82 14.18 -17.85
CA VAL A 7 12.48 13.24 -16.78
C VAL A 7 12.05 11.90 -17.40
N PRO A 8 12.58 10.75 -16.93
CA PRO A 8 12.14 9.44 -17.39
C PRO A 8 10.61 9.24 -17.27
N ASN A 9 10.01 8.50 -18.20
CA ASN A 9 8.58 8.22 -18.19
C ASN A 9 8.17 7.45 -16.93
N GLU A 10 9.04 6.55 -16.48
CA GLU A 10 8.92 5.72 -15.29
C GLU A 10 8.90 6.57 -14.01
N ALA A 11 9.77 7.58 -13.92
CA ALA A 11 9.80 8.52 -12.81
C ALA A 11 8.53 9.39 -12.79
N SER A 12 8.07 9.83 -13.96
CA SER A 12 6.84 10.63 -14.11
C SER A 12 5.58 9.84 -13.74
N ASP A 13 5.50 8.57 -14.15
CA ASP A 13 4.38 7.69 -13.83
C ASP A 13 4.39 7.22 -12.36
N PHE A 14 5.57 7.04 -11.76
CA PHE A 14 5.69 6.83 -10.32
C PHE A 14 5.25 8.05 -9.50
N ILE A 15 5.68 9.26 -9.88
CA ILE A 15 5.22 10.53 -9.27
C ILE A 15 3.69 10.64 -9.34
N LYS A 16 3.09 10.29 -10.48
CA LYS A 16 1.64 10.20 -10.64
C LYS A 16 1.03 9.21 -9.64
N PHE A 17 1.54 7.97 -9.57
CA PHE A 17 1.07 6.94 -8.63
C PHE A 17 1.07 7.41 -7.17
N VAL A 18 2.14 8.08 -6.70
CA VAL A 18 2.22 8.55 -5.31
C VAL A 18 1.28 9.73 -5.03
N ASN A 19 1.07 10.63 -6.01
CA ASN A 19 0.14 11.75 -5.91
C ASN A 19 -1.35 11.31 -5.95
N GLU A 20 -1.62 10.20 -6.64
CA GLU A 20 -2.91 9.47 -6.61
C GLU A 20 -3.09 8.65 -5.31
N SER A 21 -1.99 8.39 -4.56
CA SER A 21 -1.96 7.53 -3.36
C SER A 21 -1.64 8.28 -2.04
N PRO A 22 -2.53 9.17 -1.53
CA PRO A 22 -2.33 9.87 -0.26
C PRO A 22 -2.53 9.00 1.00
N SER A 23 -3.08 7.79 0.88
CA SER A 23 -3.27 6.83 1.98
C SER A 23 -3.23 5.38 1.47
N PRO A 24 -3.10 4.35 2.34
CA PRO A 24 -3.03 2.94 1.90
C PRO A 24 -4.21 2.52 1.03
N PHE A 25 -5.44 2.94 1.40
CA PHE A 25 -6.65 2.67 0.61
C PHE A 25 -6.61 3.25 -0.81
N HIS A 26 -5.94 4.38 -1.01
CA HIS A 26 -5.75 4.97 -2.33
C HIS A 26 -4.60 4.32 -3.11
N ALA A 27 -3.55 3.85 -2.42
CA ALA A 27 -2.50 3.04 -3.04
C ALA A 27 -3.07 1.70 -3.57
N VAL A 28 -3.96 1.06 -2.81
CA VAL A 28 -4.69 -0.13 -3.24
C VAL A 28 -5.62 0.15 -4.42
N GLU A 29 -6.36 1.27 -4.43
CA GLU A 29 -7.21 1.62 -5.59
C GLU A 29 -6.38 1.98 -6.84
N SER A 30 -5.29 2.73 -6.69
CA SER A 30 -4.38 3.04 -7.79
C SER A 30 -3.74 1.78 -8.37
N ALA A 31 -3.38 0.81 -7.51
CA ALA A 31 -2.91 -0.51 -7.92
C ALA A 31 -3.99 -1.31 -8.66
N ARG A 32 -5.22 -1.36 -8.12
CA ARG A 32 -6.38 -2.03 -8.69
C ARG A 32 -6.77 -1.46 -10.05
N LEU A 33 -6.77 -0.14 -10.21
CA LEU A 33 -7.03 0.53 -11.49
C LEU A 33 -5.93 0.19 -12.52
N ARG A 34 -4.65 0.26 -12.15
CA ARG A 34 -3.53 -0.13 -13.02
C ARG A 34 -3.61 -1.59 -13.49
N LEU A 35 -3.88 -2.52 -12.58
CA LEU A 35 -4.08 -3.93 -12.90
C LEU A 35 -5.27 -4.14 -13.85
N ARG A 36 -6.41 -3.50 -13.58
CA ARG A 36 -7.59 -3.59 -14.46
C ARG A 36 -7.35 -2.97 -15.85
N SER A 37 -6.60 -1.88 -15.94
CA SER A 37 -6.15 -1.31 -17.23
C SER A 37 -5.17 -2.21 -17.99
N ALA A 38 -4.42 -3.06 -17.28
CA ALA A 38 -3.58 -4.11 -17.85
C ALA A 38 -4.34 -5.43 -18.12
N GLY A 39 -5.66 -5.46 -18.01
CA GLY A 39 -6.49 -6.63 -18.33
C GLY A 39 -6.64 -7.67 -17.22
N TYR A 40 -6.19 -7.39 -15.99
CA TYR A 40 -6.41 -8.29 -14.85
C TYR A 40 -7.88 -8.26 -14.38
N GLU A 41 -8.43 -9.44 -14.09
CA GLU A 41 -9.78 -9.58 -13.54
C GLU A 41 -9.81 -9.40 -12.01
N GLU A 42 -10.85 -8.70 -11.53
CA GLU A 42 -11.05 -8.42 -10.11
C GLU A 42 -11.81 -9.58 -9.44
N ILE A 43 -11.08 -10.51 -8.82
CA ILE A 43 -11.67 -11.63 -8.08
C ILE A 43 -12.10 -11.21 -6.66
N LYS A 44 -13.30 -11.64 -6.25
CA LYS A 44 -13.68 -11.63 -4.83
C LYS A 44 -12.89 -12.72 -4.10
N GLU A 45 -12.47 -12.47 -2.86
CA GLU A 45 -11.66 -13.41 -2.07
C GLU A 45 -12.23 -14.85 -2.10
N ARG A 46 -13.56 -15.01 -2.00
CA ARG A 46 -14.29 -16.30 -2.02
C ARG A 46 -14.47 -16.92 -3.43
N GLY A 47 -13.75 -16.44 -4.44
CA GLY A 47 -13.78 -16.97 -5.80
C GLY A 47 -13.22 -18.39 -5.96
N GLN A 48 -13.36 -18.92 -7.18
CA GLN A 48 -12.70 -20.13 -7.67
C GLN A 48 -11.32 -19.78 -8.24
N TYR A 49 -10.39 -20.73 -8.20
CA TYR A 49 -8.98 -20.56 -8.60
C TYR A 49 -8.56 -21.74 -9.49
N VAL A 50 -7.65 -21.50 -10.44
CA VAL A 50 -7.05 -22.54 -11.29
C VAL A 50 -5.70 -22.97 -10.70
N PRO A 51 -5.53 -24.20 -10.19
CA PRO A 51 -4.33 -24.60 -9.47
C PRO A 51 -3.39 -25.53 -10.27
N GLY A 52 -2.07 -25.41 -10.06
CA GLY A 52 -1.11 -26.41 -10.56
C GLY A 52 0.37 -26.03 -10.61
N ASN A 53 0.71 -24.75 -10.51
CA ASN A 53 2.06 -24.23 -10.75
C ASN A 53 2.83 -23.85 -9.47
N GLY A 54 4.15 -23.69 -9.58
CA GLY A 54 4.98 -23.05 -8.54
C GLY A 54 4.62 -21.56 -8.37
N ILE A 55 5.19 -20.86 -7.40
CA ILE A 55 4.87 -19.43 -7.18
C ILE A 55 6.15 -18.59 -7.06
N SER A 56 6.21 -17.51 -7.84
CA SER A 56 7.22 -16.46 -7.76
C SER A 56 6.58 -15.20 -7.17
N ILE A 57 7.01 -14.78 -5.98
CA ILE A 57 6.39 -13.70 -5.20
C ILE A 57 7.32 -12.49 -5.11
N ILE A 58 6.78 -11.29 -5.35
CA ILE A 58 7.37 -10.00 -4.93
C ILE A 58 6.48 -9.41 -3.83
N GLY A 59 7.07 -9.00 -2.71
CA GLY A 59 6.38 -8.39 -1.57
C GLY A 59 6.81 -6.94 -1.34
N ALA A 60 5.85 -6.06 -1.03
CA ALA A 60 6.05 -4.69 -0.59
C ALA A 60 4.90 -4.26 0.35
N HIS A 61 4.84 -2.99 0.77
CA HIS A 61 3.73 -2.45 1.57
C HIS A 61 3.18 -1.12 1.04
N THR A 62 1.93 -0.85 1.41
CA THR A 62 1.11 0.29 0.96
C THR A 62 1.00 1.40 2.00
N ASP A 63 1.43 1.14 3.23
CA ASP A 63 1.53 2.13 4.30
C ASP A 63 2.93 2.75 4.41
N SER A 64 2.90 3.93 5.03
CA SER A 64 4.04 4.77 5.39
C SER A 64 3.70 5.44 6.73
N PRO A 65 4.68 5.96 7.49
CA PRO A 65 4.42 6.68 8.73
C PRO A 65 3.55 7.91 8.46
N CYS A 66 2.36 7.97 9.07
CA CYS A 66 1.40 9.05 8.86
C CYS A 66 0.54 9.31 10.11
N LEU A 67 0.00 10.52 10.20
CA LEU A 67 -0.89 10.92 11.28
C LEU A 67 -2.33 10.51 10.96
N LYS A 68 -2.91 9.56 11.70
CA LYS A 68 -4.32 9.16 11.55
C LYS A 68 -5.23 9.93 12.52
N LEU A 69 -6.44 10.27 12.08
CA LEU A 69 -7.46 10.88 12.93
C LEU A 69 -7.95 9.89 14.00
N LYS A 70 -8.03 10.34 15.26
CA LYS A 70 -8.54 9.51 16.36
C LYS A 70 -10.06 9.25 16.24
N PRO A 71 -10.58 8.06 16.62
CA PRO A 71 -12.02 7.73 16.56
C PRO A 71 -12.94 8.67 17.36
N VAL A 72 -12.36 9.40 18.31
CA VAL A 72 -12.91 10.67 18.84
C VAL A 72 -11.84 11.73 18.59
N SER A 73 -12.09 12.61 17.63
CA SER A 73 -11.15 13.67 17.22
C SER A 73 -11.56 15.07 17.68
N LYS A 74 -12.75 15.24 18.27
CA LYS A 74 -13.21 16.54 18.76
C LYS A 74 -12.35 17.05 19.95
N LYS A 75 -11.53 18.08 19.71
CA LYS A 75 -10.83 18.87 20.74
C LYS A 75 -11.13 20.36 20.57
N ALA A 76 -11.03 21.15 21.63
CA ALA A 76 -11.07 22.61 21.56
C ALA A 76 -10.12 23.20 22.61
N SER A 77 -9.34 24.20 22.23
CA SER A 77 -8.39 24.88 23.11
C SER A 77 -8.02 26.25 22.55
N ALA A 78 -7.75 27.23 23.43
CA ALA A 78 -7.33 28.59 23.06
C ALA A 78 -8.19 29.30 21.99
N GLY A 79 -9.49 28.97 21.94
CA GLY A 79 -10.44 29.51 20.94
C GLY A 79 -10.52 28.73 19.61
N TYR A 80 -9.63 27.77 19.39
CA TYR A 80 -9.57 26.99 18.13
C TYR A 80 -10.38 25.69 18.21
N LEU A 81 -11.11 25.38 17.13
CA LEU A 81 -11.60 24.03 16.86
C LEU A 81 -10.41 23.15 16.45
N GLN A 82 -10.11 22.13 17.24
CA GLN A 82 -8.98 21.23 17.01
C GLN A 82 -9.46 19.84 16.62
N VAL A 83 -8.82 19.26 15.61
CA VAL A 83 -8.92 17.82 15.29
C VAL A 83 -7.85 17.07 16.08
N GLY A 84 -8.20 15.90 16.63
CA GLY A 84 -7.35 15.06 17.47
C GLY A 84 -6.27 14.33 16.68
N VAL A 85 -5.28 15.10 16.23
CA VAL A 85 -4.05 14.72 15.50
C VAL A 85 -2.86 15.47 16.12
N GLU A 86 -1.61 15.22 15.69
CA GLU A 86 -0.42 15.82 16.32
C GLU A 86 0.64 16.25 15.28
N THR A 87 1.00 17.54 15.30
CA THR A 87 2.02 18.23 14.46
C THR A 87 1.58 18.66 13.04
N TYR A 88 2.50 19.24 12.26
CA TYR A 88 2.36 20.61 11.72
C TYR A 88 2.78 20.74 10.24
N GLY A 89 1.96 21.42 9.43
CA GLY A 89 2.21 21.70 8.00
C GLY A 89 0.90 21.95 7.22
N ASP A 90 0.98 22.22 5.92
CA ASP A 90 -0.16 22.38 5.01
C ASP A 90 -0.79 21.02 4.63
N LEU A 91 -1.31 20.34 5.65
CA LEU A 91 -1.88 19.00 5.57
C LEU A 91 -3.37 19.02 5.22
N SER A 92 -3.83 18.01 4.48
CA SER A 92 -5.25 17.70 4.31
C SER A 92 -5.54 16.23 4.61
N VAL A 93 -6.80 15.80 4.51
CA VAL A 93 -7.23 14.45 4.91
C VAL A 93 -7.61 13.56 3.73
N ALA A 94 -7.14 12.31 3.76
CA ALA A 94 -7.53 11.29 2.81
C ALA A 94 -7.66 9.91 3.47
N GLY A 95 -8.60 9.11 3.00
CA GLY A 95 -8.79 7.74 3.51
C GLY A 95 -10.10 7.12 3.06
N ARG A 96 -10.74 6.38 3.97
CA ARG A 96 -12.04 5.70 3.73
C ARG A 96 -13.10 6.16 4.72
N VAL A 97 -14.34 6.27 4.26
CA VAL A 97 -15.52 6.54 5.07
C VAL A 97 -16.53 5.41 4.87
N MET A 98 -17.06 4.88 5.97
CA MET A 98 -18.19 3.95 5.95
C MET A 98 -19.49 4.75 5.89
N VAL A 99 -20.21 4.63 4.78
CA VAL A 99 -21.49 5.32 4.57
C VAL A 99 -22.65 4.34 4.44
N GLU A 100 -23.82 4.74 4.91
CA GLU A 100 -25.08 4.03 4.70
C GLU A 100 -25.83 4.66 3.52
N ASN A 101 -26.12 3.86 2.51
CA ASN A 101 -26.87 4.30 1.33
C ASN A 101 -28.41 4.25 1.55
N ASP A 102 -29.18 4.79 0.60
CA ASP A 102 -30.64 4.89 0.66
C ASP A 102 -31.40 3.53 0.80
N LYS A 103 -30.69 2.41 0.80
CA LYS A 103 -31.24 1.04 0.94
C LYS A 103 -30.85 0.39 2.27
N HIS A 104 -30.34 1.15 3.24
CA HIS A 104 -29.80 0.65 4.51
C HIS A 104 -28.66 -0.37 4.32
N GLN A 105 -27.81 -0.13 3.32
CA GLN A 105 -26.61 -0.92 3.04
C GLN A 105 -25.36 -0.08 3.30
N PHE A 106 -24.39 -0.67 4.02
CA PHE A 106 -23.11 -0.05 4.32
C PHE A 106 -22.12 -0.28 3.17
N GLU A 107 -21.50 0.80 2.70
CA GLU A 107 -20.44 0.79 1.69
C GLU A 107 -19.26 1.66 2.14
N HIS A 108 -18.04 1.27 1.76
CA HIS A 108 -16.86 2.12 1.97
C HIS A 108 -16.63 2.99 0.74
N LYS A 109 -16.55 4.30 0.94
CA LYS A 109 -16.12 5.26 -0.09
C LYS A 109 -14.72 5.78 0.24
N LEU A 110 -13.90 5.96 -0.79
CA LEU A 110 -12.67 6.71 -0.68
C LEU A 110 -12.96 8.21 -0.67
N ILE A 111 -12.09 8.96 0.02
CA ILE A 111 -12.14 10.42 0.05
C ILE A 111 -10.72 10.99 0.07
N LYS A 112 -10.49 12.03 -0.73
CA LYS A 112 -9.29 12.87 -0.71
C LYS A 112 -9.74 14.32 -0.71
N VAL A 113 -9.81 14.94 0.47
CA VAL A 113 -10.05 16.39 0.56
C VAL A 113 -8.79 17.09 0.04
N ASN A 114 -8.93 18.04 -0.88
CA ASN A 114 -7.78 18.75 -1.46
C ASN A 114 -7.48 20.09 -0.77
N SER A 115 -8.43 20.68 -0.04
CA SER A 115 -8.19 21.82 0.85
C SER A 115 -9.16 21.84 2.02
N LEU A 116 -8.66 22.15 3.21
CA LEU A 116 -9.46 22.36 4.43
C LEU A 116 -10.05 23.78 4.54
N THR A 117 -9.68 24.71 3.64
CA THR A 117 -10.07 26.14 3.72
C THR A 117 -11.54 26.44 3.40
N ASN A 118 -12.27 25.47 2.82
CA ASN A 118 -13.56 25.72 2.18
C ASN A 118 -14.78 25.33 3.05
N GLY A 119 -14.61 25.44 4.38
CA GLY A 119 -15.71 25.49 5.33
C GLY A 119 -16.29 26.91 5.38
N SER A 120 -17.40 27.14 4.69
CA SER A 120 -18.17 28.38 4.80
C SER A 120 -18.83 28.47 6.19
N ASP A 121 -18.69 29.58 6.88
CA ASP A 121 -19.38 29.85 8.15
C ASP A 121 -20.91 29.83 7.96
N ASN A 122 -21.50 28.66 8.21
CA ASN A 122 -22.93 28.43 8.37
C ASN A 122 -23.23 28.11 9.84
N SER A 123 -22.71 28.96 10.73
CA SER A 123 -22.87 28.87 12.18
C SER A 123 -24.29 29.27 12.65
N ASP A 124 -25.35 28.86 11.93
CA ASP A 124 -26.73 29.23 12.27
C ASP A 124 -27.81 28.26 11.73
N LYS A 125 -27.72 26.97 12.08
CA LYS A 125 -28.88 26.06 12.09
C LYS A 125 -28.92 25.18 13.34
N ASN A 126 -29.79 25.56 14.27
CA ASN A 126 -30.17 24.75 15.43
C ASN A 126 -31.16 23.63 15.04
N ASP A 127 -30.69 22.56 14.40
CA ASP A 127 -31.48 21.33 14.27
C ASP A 127 -31.20 20.38 15.46
N LYS A 128 -32.17 20.30 16.36
CA LYS A 128 -32.15 19.37 17.50
C LYS A 128 -32.42 17.94 17.04
N ASN A 129 -31.37 17.16 16.81
CA ASN A 129 -31.49 15.72 16.64
C ASN A 129 -30.69 14.99 17.72
N GLU A 130 -31.40 14.54 18.76
CA GLU A 130 -30.80 13.95 19.96
C GLU A 130 -30.45 12.47 19.73
N SER A 131 -29.15 12.17 19.58
CA SER A 131 -28.57 10.83 19.82
C SER A 131 -27.06 10.79 19.53
N PHE A 132 -26.59 11.56 18.54
CA PHE A 132 -25.18 11.52 18.13
C PHE A 132 -24.30 12.31 19.12
N THR A 133 -23.56 11.62 19.98
CA THR A 133 -22.46 12.26 20.71
C THR A 133 -21.40 12.70 19.70
N PRO A 134 -21.03 14.00 19.62
CA PRO A 134 -20.22 14.49 18.53
C PRO A 134 -18.75 14.10 18.72
N ARG A 135 -18.40 12.89 18.28
CA ARG A 135 -17.03 12.34 18.23
C ARG A 135 -16.06 13.25 17.47
N HIS A 136 -16.59 14.06 16.57
CA HIS A 136 -15.89 14.98 15.66
C HIS A 136 -16.61 16.35 15.67
N HIS A 137 -15.96 17.40 15.15
CA HIS A 137 -16.63 18.70 14.96
C HIS A 137 -17.60 18.66 13.76
N PRO A 138 -18.76 19.36 13.81
CA PRO A 138 -19.71 19.41 12.69
C PRO A 138 -19.04 19.82 11.37
N VAL A 139 -18.26 20.90 11.36
CA VAL A 139 -17.55 21.40 10.17
C VAL A 139 -16.66 20.35 9.46
N LEU A 140 -16.10 19.37 10.19
CA LEU A 140 -15.37 18.26 9.58
C LEU A 140 -16.34 17.27 8.93
N LEU A 141 -17.45 16.94 9.60
CA LEU A 141 -18.47 16.04 9.08
C LEU A 141 -19.18 16.65 7.85
N ASP A 142 -19.49 17.94 7.88
CA ASP A 142 -20.09 18.68 6.76
C ASP A 142 -19.14 18.74 5.54
N LEU A 143 -17.83 18.87 5.78
CA LEU A 143 -16.80 18.79 4.73
C LEU A 143 -16.72 17.39 4.12
N LEU A 144 -16.77 16.32 4.94
CA LEU A 144 -16.83 14.95 4.45
C LEU A 144 -18.14 14.67 3.67
N VAL A 145 -19.29 15.17 4.14
CA VAL A 145 -20.59 15.05 3.46
C VAL A 145 -20.52 15.69 2.06
N LYS A 146 -20.00 16.91 1.97
CA LYS A 146 -19.82 17.69 0.75
C LYS A 146 -18.90 16.99 -0.26
N GLU A 147 -17.75 16.50 0.18
CA GLU A 147 -16.76 15.85 -0.69
C GLU A 147 -17.18 14.43 -1.12
N LEU A 148 -17.94 13.70 -0.29
CA LEU A 148 -18.52 12.38 -0.63
C LEU A 148 -19.78 12.45 -1.49
N GLY A 149 -20.40 13.62 -1.63
CA GLY A 149 -21.70 13.78 -2.30
C GLY A 149 -22.86 13.03 -1.62
N VAL A 150 -22.81 12.85 -0.29
CA VAL A 150 -23.93 12.26 0.48
C VAL A 150 -24.88 13.36 0.98
N LYS A 151 -26.09 12.99 1.40
CA LYS A 151 -27.18 13.96 1.67
C LYS A 151 -27.09 14.60 3.05
N ALA A 152 -26.58 13.86 4.04
CA ALA A 152 -26.57 14.29 5.44
C ALA A 152 -25.50 13.56 6.27
N VAL A 153 -25.09 14.18 7.38
CA VAL A 153 -24.07 13.66 8.31
C VAL A 153 -24.44 12.30 8.91
N ASN A 154 -25.73 12.02 9.11
CA ASN A 154 -26.20 10.73 9.64
C ASN A 154 -25.94 9.53 8.71
N GLN A 155 -25.59 9.76 7.44
CA GLN A 155 -25.13 8.69 6.55
C GLN A 155 -23.67 8.30 6.82
N ILE A 156 -22.88 9.11 7.53
CA ILE A 156 -21.48 8.81 7.89
C ILE A 156 -21.46 8.11 9.26
N HIS A 157 -21.14 6.82 9.25
CA HIS A 157 -21.14 6.01 10.48
C HIS A 157 -19.77 5.97 11.16
N ASP A 158 -18.71 5.76 10.38
CA ASP A 158 -17.32 5.82 10.86
C ASP A 158 -16.33 6.09 9.73
N PHE A 159 -15.09 6.47 10.05
CA PHE A 159 -14.07 6.71 9.04
C PHE A 159 -12.64 6.43 9.54
N GLU A 160 -11.77 6.12 8.60
CA GLU A 160 -10.32 6.04 8.82
C GLU A 160 -9.63 6.99 7.84
N LEU A 161 -9.16 8.12 8.38
CA LEU A 161 -8.55 9.21 7.63
C LEU A 161 -7.11 9.43 8.09
N CYS A 162 -6.20 9.43 7.12
CA CYS A 162 -4.81 9.83 7.26
C CYS A 162 -4.69 11.32 6.89
N LEU A 163 -3.82 12.05 7.57
CA LEU A 163 -3.31 13.31 7.05
C LEU A 163 -2.27 13.02 5.98
N TYR A 164 -2.28 13.82 4.93
CA TYR A 164 -1.29 13.80 3.86
C TYR A 164 -0.88 15.23 3.51
N ASP A 165 0.36 15.37 3.05
CA ASP A 165 0.90 16.63 2.53
C ASP A 165 0.17 17.00 1.22
N THR A 166 -0.30 18.24 1.12
CA THR A 166 -0.95 18.76 -0.09
C THR A 166 0.03 19.15 -1.18
N GLN A 167 1.32 19.32 -0.86
CA GLN A 167 2.36 19.57 -1.86
C GLN A 167 2.51 18.35 -2.79
N PRO A 168 2.36 18.51 -4.12
CA PRO A 168 2.55 17.41 -5.06
C PRO A 168 4.00 16.94 -5.11
N SER A 169 4.18 15.63 -5.17
CA SER A 169 5.46 14.98 -5.47
C SER A 169 5.94 15.41 -6.86
N THR A 170 7.25 15.63 -7.01
CA THR A 170 7.86 16.22 -8.21
C THR A 170 9.28 15.70 -8.42
N THR A 171 9.87 15.91 -9.59
CA THR A 171 11.33 15.87 -9.75
C THR A 171 11.98 17.17 -9.26
N GLY A 172 13.29 17.11 -9.00
CA GLY A 172 14.12 18.24 -8.62
C GLY A 172 15.62 17.92 -8.69
N GLY A 173 16.46 18.86 -8.25
CA GLY A 173 17.90 18.85 -8.54
C GLY A 173 18.23 19.75 -9.73
N VAL A 174 19.52 19.91 -10.04
CA VAL A 174 19.96 20.80 -11.15
C VAL A 174 19.65 20.16 -12.50
N PHE A 175 19.63 18.83 -12.57
CA PHE A 175 19.35 18.05 -13.77
C PHE A 175 18.01 17.31 -13.72
N ASN A 176 17.11 17.67 -12.78
CA ASN A 176 15.89 16.92 -12.44
C ASN A 176 16.16 15.46 -12.03
N GLU A 177 17.33 15.21 -11.45
CA GLU A 177 17.88 13.88 -11.14
C GLU A 177 17.29 13.21 -9.88
N PHE A 178 16.59 13.97 -9.04
CA PHE A 178 15.99 13.50 -7.78
C PHE A 178 14.46 13.52 -7.84
N ILE A 179 13.83 12.63 -7.07
CA ILE A 179 12.38 12.62 -6.84
C ILE A 179 12.13 13.15 -5.43
N PHE A 180 11.40 14.25 -5.32
CA PHE A 180 10.94 14.81 -4.05
C PHE A 180 9.48 14.36 -3.84
N SER A 181 9.27 13.48 -2.87
CA SER A 181 7.99 12.82 -2.65
C SER A 181 7.85 12.40 -1.19
N ALA A 182 6.67 12.59 -0.62
CA ALA A 182 6.29 11.83 0.57
C ALA A 182 6.11 10.34 0.20
N ARG A 183 6.10 9.43 1.20
CA ARG A 183 5.71 8.02 1.03
C ARG A 183 6.55 7.21 0.02
N LEU A 184 7.78 7.63 -0.30
CA LEU A 184 8.73 6.84 -1.09
C LEU A 184 8.89 5.44 -0.49
N ASP A 185 9.14 5.41 0.82
CA ASP A 185 9.00 4.23 1.66
C ASP A 185 7.49 3.99 1.94
N ASN A 186 6.85 2.95 1.42
CA ASN A 186 7.35 1.94 0.47
C ASN A 186 6.50 1.85 -0.81
N LEU A 187 5.90 2.99 -1.22
CA LEU A 187 5.18 3.06 -2.48
C LEU A 187 6.10 2.89 -3.70
N MET A 188 7.42 3.13 -3.57
CA MET A 188 8.38 2.89 -4.65
C MET A 188 8.53 1.41 -5.00
N MET A 189 8.64 0.51 -4.02
CA MET A 189 8.65 -0.94 -4.29
C MET A 189 7.26 -1.44 -4.68
N SER A 190 6.19 -0.93 -4.07
CA SER A 190 4.82 -1.29 -4.46
C SER A 190 4.53 -0.94 -5.94
N TYR A 191 4.91 0.26 -6.37
CA TYR A 191 4.87 0.67 -7.79
C TYR A 191 5.72 -0.24 -8.66
N THR A 192 7.00 -0.44 -8.30
CA THR A 192 7.96 -1.21 -9.11
C THR A 192 7.53 -2.67 -9.26
N ALA A 193 6.99 -3.28 -8.20
CA ALA A 193 6.46 -4.64 -8.21
C ALA A 193 5.25 -4.78 -9.14
N LEU A 194 4.28 -3.87 -9.05
CA LEU A 194 3.11 -3.84 -9.94
C LEU A 194 3.51 -3.67 -11.41
N THR A 195 4.37 -2.68 -11.68
CA THR A 195 4.84 -2.37 -13.04
C THR A 195 5.67 -3.52 -13.62
N ALA A 196 6.52 -4.18 -12.81
CA ALA A 196 7.25 -5.38 -13.23
C ALA A 196 6.31 -6.57 -13.53
N LEU A 197 5.29 -6.79 -12.70
CA LEU A 197 4.28 -7.84 -12.91
C LEU A 197 3.53 -7.61 -14.23
N ILE A 198 2.94 -6.42 -14.42
CA ILE A 198 2.21 -6.02 -15.63
C ILE A 198 3.10 -6.15 -16.88
N ASN A 199 4.30 -5.58 -16.84
CA ASN A 199 5.22 -5.65 -17.99
C ASN A 199 5.65 -7.07 -18.32
N SER A 200 5.70 -7.98 -17.34
CA SER A 200 6.02 -9.39 -17.57
C SER A 200 4.87 -10.16 -18.25
N THR A 201 3.61 -9.80 -17.99
CA THR A 201 2.42 -10.53 -18.49
C THR A 201 1.90 -9.99 -19.83
N ASN A 202 2.34 -8.80 -20.25
CA ASN A 202 1.99 -8.21 -21.54
C ASN A 202 2.36 -9.08 -22.77
N ASN A 203 3.31 -10.02 -22.65
CA ASN A 203 3.58 -11.02 -23.70
C ASN A 203 2.97 -12.38 -23.33
N VAL A 204 1.85 -12.70 -23.99
CA VAL A 204 1.04 -13.92 -23.79
C VAL A 204 1.85 -15.20 -24.04
N GLU A 205 2.71 -15.25 -25.06
CA GLU A 205 3.53 -16.43 -25.36
C GLU A 205 4.44 -16.77 -24.17
N THR A 206 5.10 -15.74 -23.61
CA THR A 206 5.97 -15.89 -22.42
C THR A 206 5.22 -16.11 -21.10
N LEU A 207 3.88 -16.08 -21.13
CA LEU A 207 3.02 -16.42 -19.99
C LEU A 207 2.45 -17.83 -20.12
N CYS A 208 2.12 -18.28 -21.34
CA CYS A 208 1.73 -19.66 -21.63
C CYS A 208 2.81 -20.69 -21.29
N ASP A 209 4.09 -20.35 -21.53
CA ASP A 209 5.24 -21.21 -21.20
C ASP A 209 5.69 -21.11 -19.72
N ASP A 210 5.08 -20.24 -18.89
CA ASP A 210 5.50 -20.08 -17.49
C ASP A 210 4.94 -21.18 -16.58
N LYS A 211 5.86 -21.86 -15.88
CA LYS A 211 5.58 -22.94 -14.93
C LYS A 211 5.30 -22.42 -13.51
N ASN A 212 5.31 -21.10 -13.33
CA ASN A 212 5.02 -20.41 -12.07
C ASN A 212 3.85 -19.43 -12.21
N ILE A 213 3.05 -19.34 -11.15
CA ILE A 213 2.20 -18.20 -10.87
C ILE A 213 3.11 -17.03 -10.48
N ARG A 214 3.01 -15.90 -11.20
CA ARG A 214 3.64 -14.63 -10.82
C ARG A 214 2.70 -13.88 -9.89
N LEU A 215 3.16 -13.53 -8.70
CA LEU A 215 2.35 -12.91 -7.65
C LEU A 215 3.04 -11.67 -7.08
N VAL A 216 2.29 -10.58 -6.97
CA VAL A 216 2.68 -9.40 -6.18
C VAL A 216 1.76 -9.33 -4.97
N VAL A 217 2.34 -9.12 -3.79
CA VAL A 217 1.59 -8.96 -2.54
C VAL A 217 1.98 -7.64 -1.90
N LEU A 218 1.01 -6.74 -1.77
CA LEU A 218 1.19 -5.43 -1.16
C LEU A 218 0.45 -5.44 0.18
N PHE A 219 1.20 -5.40 1.27
CA PHE A 219 0.65 -5.45 2.63
C PHE A 219 0.27 -4.04 3.12
N ASP A 220 -0.42 -3.99 4.26
CA ASP A 220 -0.64 -2.77 5.05
C ASP A 220 -0.11 -3.03 6.47
N ASN A 221 0.04 -1.98 7.26
CA ASN A 221 0.43 -1.99 8.66
C ASN A 221 1.87 -2.49 8.91
N GLU A 222 2.79 -2.36 7.95
CA GLU A 222 4.21 -2.70 8.11
C GLU A 222 4.85 -1.89 9.23
N GLU A 223 4.62 -0.57 9.20
CA GLU A 223 5.18 0.44 10.10
C GLU A 223 4.78 0.24 11.58
N ILE A 224 3.77 -0.60 11.84
CA ILE A 224 3.30 -0.98 13.17
C ILE A 224 3.50 -2.48 13.49
N GLY A 225 4.33 -3.17 12.70
CA GLY A 225 4.76 -4.55 12.94
C GLY A 225 3.89 -5.64 12.31
N SER A 226 3.05 -5.31 11.32
CA SER A 226 2.33 -6.25 10.43
C SER A 226 1.34 -7.25 11.08
N LYS A 227 1.03 -7.08 12.37
CA LYS A 227 0.17 -7.97 13.18
C LYS A 227 -1.34 -7.71 13.03
N THR A 228 -1.83 -7.70 11.80
CA THR A 228 -3.25 -7.50 11.50
C THR A 228 -3.73 -8.49 10.43
N ALA A 229 -5.04 -8.51 10.14
CA ALA A 229 -5.59 -9.36 9.10
C ALA A 229 -5.10 -9.04 7.66
N HIS A 230 -4.45 -7.88 7.46
CA HIS A 230 -3.98 -7.37 6.16
C HIS A 230 -2.47 -7.06 6.13
N GLY A 231 -1.75 -7.26 7.24
CA GLY A 231 -0.29 -7.21 7.30
C GLY A 231 0.39 -8.56 7.02
N ALA A 232 1.73 -8.56 7.01
CA ALA A 232 2.55 -9.71 6.63
C ALA A 232 2.58 -10.87 7.65
N ASP A 233 2.05 -10.67 8.87
CA ASP A 233 1.82 -11.75 9.85
C ASP A 233 0.42 -12.39 9.68
N SER A 234 -0.36 -11.94 8.69
CA SER A 234 -1.69 -12.49 8.37
C SER A 234 -1.64 -13.88 7.73
N LYS A 235 -2.63 -14.71 8.05
CA LYS A 235 -2.89 -15.96 7.32
C LYS A 235 -3.50 -15.76 5.93
N LEU A 236 -3.84 -14.54 5.52
CA LEU A 236 -4.40 -14.23 4.20
C LEU A 236 -3.51 -14.68 3.03
N LEU A 237 -2.18 -14.54 3.12
CA LEU A 237 -1.30 -15.02 2.07
C LEU A 237 -1.21 -16.56 2.09
N GLU A 238 -1.23 -17.19 3.26
CA GLU A 238 -1.23 -18.65 3.38
C GLU A 238 -2.50 -19.26 2.77
N THR A 239 -3.69 -18.73 3.08
CA THR A 239 -4.96 -19.23 2.55
C THR A 239 -5.09 -18.97 1.05
N THR A 240 -4.63 -17.82 0.57
CA THR A 240 -4.56 -17.51 -0.87
C THR A 240 -3.64 -18.49 -1.62
N ILE A 241 -2.41 -18.70 -1.14
CA ILE A 241 -1.46 -19.66 -1.74
C ILE A 241 -2.03 -21.08 -1.74
N ARG A 242 -2.58 -21.55 -0.60
CA ARG A 242 -3.20 -22.88 -0.53
C ARG A 242 -4.28 -23.04 -1.60
N ARG A 243 -5.15 -22.05 -1.78
CA ARG A 243 -6.23 -22.09 -2.79
C ARG A 243 -5.72 -22.00 -4.23
N LEU A 244 -4.61 -21.31 -4.47
CA LEU A 244 -3.87 -21.32 -5.74
C LEU A 244 -3.14 -22.65 -6.03
N THR A 245 -2.96 -23.52 -5.04
CA THR A 245 -2.28 -24.83 -5.20
C THR A 245 -3.21 -26.06 -5.14
N LEU A 246 -4.45 -25.92 -4.64
CA LEU A 246 -5.34 -27.04 -4.34
C LEU A 246 -6.08 -27.61 -5.58
N SER A 247 -5.33 -28.24 -6.47
CA SER A 247 -5.86 -29.18 -7.47
C SER A 247 -5.91 -30.58 -6.87
N ASN A 248 -7.11 -31.19 -6.80
CA ASN A 248 -7.43 -32.56 -6.35
C ASN A 248 -6.24 -33.42 -5.86
N ILE A 249 -5.77 -33.16 -4.63
CA ILE A 249 -4.65 -33.89 -4.03
C ILE A 249 -5.16 -35.26 -3.54
N SER A 250 -4.93 -36.30 -4.35
CA SER A 250 -4.63 -37.63 -3.80
C SER A 250 -3.26 -37.56 -3.10
N ASP A 251 -3.10 -38.27 -1.98
CA ASP A 251 -2.03 -38.06 -0.98
C ASP A 251 -0.59 -38.21 -1.54
N THR A 252 -0.08 -37.15 -2.18
CA THR A 252 1.31 -37.05 -2.63
C THR A 252 1.77 -35.60 -2.48
N ILE A 253 2.38 -35.29 -1.34
CA ILE A 253 3.06 -34.01 -1.10
C ILE A 253 4.34 -33.99 -1.94
N SER A 254 4.25 -33.46 -3.17
CA SER A 254 5.41 -33.28 -4.03
C SER A 254 6.32 -32.18 -3.46
N GLN A 255 7.56 -32.55 -3.13
CA GLN A 255 8.51 -31.63 -2.51
C GLN A 255 9.01 -30.58 -3.52
N ALA A 256 8.64 -29.32 -3.32
CA ALA A 256 9.25 -28.19 -4.01
C ALA A 256 10.65 -27.89 -3.42
N SER A 257 11.69 -28.25 -4.16
CA SER A 257 13.12 -27.99 -3.86
C SER A 257 13.51 -26.51 -4.09
N VAL A 258 14.57 -25.91 -3.51
CA VAL A 258 15.64 -26.35 -2.59
C VAL A 258 16.11 -25.15 -1.71
N VAL A 259 16.83 -25.34 -0.60
CA VAL A 259 17.15 -24.31 0.45
C VAL A 259 18.69 -23.97 0.43
N VAL A 260 19.42 -23.11 1.19
CA VAL A 260 19.48 -22.68 2.63
C VAL A 260 20.41 -21.41 2.82
N LYS A 261 20.49 -20.86 4.06
CA LYS A 261 21.59 -20.02 4.68
C LYS A 261 21.84 -18.58 4.17
N ILE A 262 22.09 -17.54 4.99
CA ILE A 262 22.08 -17.35 6.47
C ILE A 262 22.05 -15.82 6.80
N ASN A 263 21.55 -15.43 7.98
CA ASN A 263 21.93 -14.19 8.71
C ASN A 263 21.95 -14.52 10.22
N ALA A 264 22.96 -14.06 10.97
CA ALA A 264 23.15 -14.45 12.37
C ALA A 264 22.03 -14.02 13.33
N ASN A 265 21.35 -12.89 13.06
CA ASN A 265 20.30 -12.30 13.91
C ASN A 265 18.93 -12.16 13.19
N GLN A 266 18.75 -12.79 12.03
CA GLN A 266 17.48 -12.96 11.29
C GLN A 266 16.62 -11.71 10.95
N ARG A 267 17.09 -10.47 11.17
CA ARG A 267 16.31 -9.24 10.84
C ARG A 267 16.05 -9.05 9.33
N TYR A 268 16.78 -9.74 8.47
CA TYR A 268 16.51 -9.83 7.04
C TYR A 268 16.54 -11.30 6.61
N ALA A 269 15.63 -11.68 5.71
CA ALA A 269 15.53 -13.04 5.17
C ALA A 269 16.49 -13.33 3.99
N THR A 270 17.31 -12.35 3.58
CA THR A 270 18.25 -12.49 2.47
C THR A 270 19.31 -13.56 2.76
N THR A 271 19.58 -14.39 1.76
CA THR A 271 20.42 -15.60 1.83
C THR A 271 21.52 -15.53 0.78
N ALA A 272 22.66 -16.18 1.00
CA ALA A 272 23.71 -16.27 -0.02
C ALA A 272 23.16 -16.90 -1.32
N ALA A 273 22.39 -17.98 -1.19
CA ALA A 273 21.74 -18.67 -2.30
C ALA A 273 20.62 -17.85 -2.96
N THR A 274 19.82 -17.09 -2.20
CA THR A 274 18.78 -16.23 -2.80
C THR A 274 19.38 -14.98 -3.47
N SER A 275 20.44 -14.42 -2.90
CA SER A 275 21.19 -13.32 -3.53
C SER A 275 21.88 -13.76 -4.82
N LEU A 276 22.34 -15.01 -4.95
CA LEU A 276 22.94 -15.52 -6.19
C LEU A 276 21.91 -15.53 -7.34
N ILE A 277 20.67 -15.95 -7.08
CA ILE A 277 19.59 -15.92 -8.08
C ILE A 277 19.31 -14.49 -8.53
N LEU A 278 19.21 -13.54 -7.58
CA LEU A 278 19.03 -12.12 -7.90
C LEU A 278 20.22 -11.54 -8.67
N ARG A 279 21.46 -11.88 -8.29
CA ARG A 279 22.69 -11.41 -8.95
C ARG A 279 22.82 -11.94 -10.38
N GLU A 280 22.53 -13.21 -10.64
CA GLU A 280 22.57 -13.75 -12.00
C GLU A 280 21.43 -13.19 -12.88
N ALA A 281 20.24 -12.93 -12.31
CA ALA A 281 19.18 -12.21 -13.00
C ALA A 281 19.58 -10.76 -13.33
N ALA A 282 20.10 -10.02 -12.36
CA ALA A 282 20.55 -8.63 -12.55
C ALA A 282 21.69 -8.55 -13.58
N LYS A 283 22.68 -9.44 -13.49
CA LYS A 283 23.78 -9.62 -14.46
C LYS A 283 23.28 -9.93 -15.87
N LYS A 284 22.28 -10.82 -16.02
CA LYS A 284 21.64 -11.13 -17.31
C LYS A 284 20.98 -9.89 -17.93
N TYR A 285 20.30 -9.08 -17.12
CA TYR A 285 19.61 -7.87 -17.56
C TYR A 285 20.44 -6.58 -17.42
N LYS A 286 21.74 -6.69 -17.09
CA LYS A 286 22.70 -5.58 -16.88
C LYS A 286 22.27 -4.54 -15.82
N VAL A 287 21.45 -4.94 -14.85
CA VAL A 287 21.04 -4.09 -13.72
C VAL A 287 22.19 -4.05 -12.69
N PRO A 288 22.68 -2.88 -12.27
CA PRO A 288 23.66 -2.78 -11.20
C PRO A 288 23.02 -3.13 -9.85
N LEU A 289 23.76 -3.85 -9.00
CA LEU A 289 23.36 -4.13 -7.61
C LEU A 289 24.39 -3.52 -6.66
N GLN A 290 23.91 -3.02 -5.53
CA GLN A 290 24.72 -2.54 -4.41
C GLN A 290 24.44 -3.40 -3.18
N GLU A 291 25.40 -3.47 -2.25
CA GLU A 291 25.28 -4.25 -1.01
C GLU A 291 25.17 -3.30 0.18
N PHE A 292 24.11 -3.46 0.97
CA PHE A 292 23.87 -2.69 2.18
C PHE A 292 23.93 -3.59 3.42
N CYS A 293 24.64 -3.12 4.45
CA CYS A 293 24.70 -3.76 5.75
C CYS A 293 24.89 -2.68 6.82
N VAL A 294 24.08 -2.71 7.87
CA VAL A 294 24.26 -1.80 9.02
C VAL A 294 25.50 -2.20 9.83
N ARG A 295 26.09 -1.24 10.53
CA ARG A 295 27.17 -1.52 11.48
C ARG A 295 26.68 -2.46 12.59
N ALA A 296 27.55 -3.35 13.07
CA ALA A 296 27.19 -4.33 14.10
C ALA A 296 26.81 -3.70 15.47
N ASP A 297 27.16 -2.44 15.70
CA ASP A 297 26.79 -1.65 16.88
C ASP A 297 25.51 -0.81 16.70
N SER A 298 24.90 -0.82 15.51
CA SER A 298 23.69 -0.08 15.19
C SER A 298 22.47 -1.01 15.06
N PRO A 299 21.38 -0.80 15.82
CA PRO A 299 20.13 -1.52 15.56
C PRO A 299 19.50 -1.06 14.24
N CYS A 300 18.86 -1.99 13.51
CA CYS A 300 18.05 -1.72 12.33
C CYS A 300 16.61 -2.22 12.52
N GLY A 301 15.67 -1.72 11.70
CA GLY A 301 14.32 -2.26 11.62
C GLY A 301 14.29 -3.71 11.12
N SER A 302 13.15 -4.38 11.32
CA SER A 302 12.78 -5.58 10.56
C SER A 302 12.06 -5.13 9.27
N THR A 303 11.79 -6.06 8.37
CA THR A 303 10.81 -5.88 7.28
C THR A 303 9.76 -7.01 7.29
N ILE A 304 8.80 -6.98 6.35
CA ILE A 304 7.90 -8.12 6.04
C ILE A 304 8.64 -9.43 5.74
N GLY A 305 9.87 -9.37 5.22
CA GLY A 305 10.57 -10.52 4.65
C GLY A 305 10.72 -11.72 5.60
N PRO A 306 11.28 -11.51 6.82
CA PRO A 306 11.30 -12.54 7.88
C PRO A 306 9.92 -13.09 8.25
N MET A 307 8.86 -12.27 8.30
CA MET A 307 7.51 -12.72 8.68
C MET A 307 6.92 -13.67 7.62
N ILE A 308 7.02 -13.30 6.34
CA ILE A 308 6.59 -14.11 5.20
C ILE A 308 7.38 -15.43 5.17
N SER A 309 8.69 -15.38 5.37
CA SER A 309 9.57 -16.55 5.39
C SER A 309 9.23 -17.51 6.54
N ALA A 310 8.98 -16.99 7.74
CA ALA A 310 8.60 -17.78 8.91
C ALA A 310 7.18 -18.39 8.79
N ASN A 311 6.19 -17.61 8.33
CA ASN A 311 4.80 -18.06 8.25
C ASN A 311 4.53 -19.07 7.12
N LEU A 312 5.33 -19.05 6.04
CA LEU A 312 5.08 -19.83 4.81
C LEU A 312 6.23 -20.77 4.42
N GLY A 313 7.36 -20.75 5.14
CA GLY A 313 8.57 -21.51 4.78
C GLY A 313 9.26 -21.03 3.50
N LEU A 314 8.93 -19.83 3.00
CA LEU A 314 9.38 -19.33 1.71
C LEU A 314 10.81 -18.78 1.74
N ARG A 315 11.52 -18.96 0.62
CA ARG A 315 12.79 -18.28 0.34
C ARG A 315 12.52 -16.84 -0.07
N THR A 316 13.21 -15.90 0.54
CA THR A 316 12.99 -14.46 0.34
C THR A 316 14.32 -13.73 0.06
N VAL A 317 14.24 -12.57 -0.58
CA VAL A 317 15.28 -11.54 -0.58
C VAL A 317 14.62 -10.26 -0.07
N GLY A 318 15.21 -9.64 0.94
CA GLY A 318 14.94 -8.24 1.25
C GLY A 318 15.86 -7.36 0.44
N ASN A 319 15.29 -6.45 -0.34
CA ASN A 319 15.98 -5.28 -0.89
C ASN A 319 15.86 -4.12 0.10
N TYR A 320 16.65 -3.07 -0.09
CA TYR A 320 16.55 -1.79 0.60
C TYR A 320 16.17 -0.71 -0.41
N ASN A 321 15.53 0.38 0.06
CA ASN A 321 15.12 1.53 -0.76
C ASN A 321 16.26 2.54 -0.91
#